data_AF-A0AAU6C358-F1
#
_entry.id   AF-A0AAU6C358-F1
#
_cell.length_a   1.000
_cell.length_b   1.000
_cell.length_c   1.000
_cell.angle_alpha   90.00
_cell.angle_beta   90.00
_cell.angle_gamma   90.00
#
_symmetry.space_group_name_H-M   'P 1'
#
loop_
_entity.id
_entity.type
_entity.pdbx_description
1 polymer ?
#
loop_
_entity_poly.entity_id
_entity_poly.type
_entity_poly.pdbx_seq_one_letter_code
_entity_poly.pdbx_strand_id
1 'polypeptide(L)'
;MAGTSPRYDSCRYCQERFIRRNGPGRKKEYCSIDCRRKAQRERDGHLERQEHSALPLGRRIAEDLQALSAALLEAEYDARSLTELLRCADEVAREVDYYRAAAVQDARNLGANWEQVADAARVSATTARTRWPESRVKERLKRRAGERAAVRQPSVPVVSGLGDAEGKLLSQAAERASVKLASALSYLQRASGLTFREVAEQTSLSPSYISRILSGDRTPTWPVVCTLVELFGGDPAELSVLFESAHGMVPPGRYAIPDAVARLQAALRGLHLAAGRPPFGVVRKATRGALSTQAVSEILGGEMIAGWEQTAALVTALGGWPADVRPLWEAVHYTFLLCLDPPESPAQLPAARSESP
;
A
#
# COMPACT_ATOMS: atom_id res chain seq x y z
N MET A 1 4.87 -74.40 8.40
CA MET A 1 4.22 -73.60 7.34
C MET A 1 3.69 -72.32 7.98
N ALA A 2 4.33 -71.16 7.76
CA ALA A 2 3.90 -69.89 8.33
C ALA A 2 3.07 -69.13 7.28
N GLY A 3 1.75 -69.07 7.50
CA GLY A 3 0.82 -68.32 6.66
C GLY A 3 1.14 -66.83 6.71
N THR A 4 1.62 -66.28 5.59
CA THR A 4 1.91 -64.85 5.48
C THR A 4 0.61 -64.12 5.20
N SER A 5 -0.01 -63.54 6.23
CA SER A 5 -1.24 -62.75 6.07
C SER A 5 -1.02 -61.60 5.06
N PRO A 6 -1.91 -61.41 4.07
CA PRO A 6 -1.79 -60.32 3.11
C PRO A 6 -1.87 -58.97 3.83
N ARG A 7 -0.88 -58.10 3.57
CA ARG A 7 -0.91 -56.71 4.03
C ARG A 7 -1.81 -55.90 3.10
N TYR A 8 -2.68 -55.06 3.65
CA TYR A 8 -3.58 -54.20 2.90
C TYR A 8 -3.15 -52.73 3.04
N ASP A 9 -3.24 -51.97 1.96
CA ASP A 9 -3.11 -50.50 1.94
C ASP A 9 -4.44 -49.88 1.48
N SER A 10 -4.68 -48.59 1.76
CA SER A 10 -5.87 -47.86 1.29
C SER A 10 -5.57 -47.03 0.04
N CYS A 11 -6.51 -47.02 -0.90
CA CYS A 11 -6.42 -46.23 -2.12
C CYS A 11 -6.53 -44.74 -1.79
N ARG A 12 -5.60 -43.90 -2.27
CA ARG A 12 -5.66 -42.44 -2.07
C ARG A 12 -6.86 -41.74 -2.72
N TYR A 13 -7.58 -42.42 -3.61
CA TYR A 13 -8.74 -41.87 -4.32
C TYR A 13 -10.07 -42.36 -3.72
N CYS A 14 -10.38 -43.65 -3.84
CA CYS A 14 -11.65 -44.22 -3.37
C CYS A 14 -11.60 -44.72 -1.92
N GLN A 15 -10.46 -44.63 -1.24
CA GLN A 15 -10.24 -45.10 0.13
C GLN A 15 -10.42 -46.61 0.39
N GLU A 16 -10.77 -47.40 -0.64
CA GLU A 16 -10.88 -48.84 -0.53
C GLU A 16 -9.54 -49.53 -0.24
N ARG A 17 -9.62 -50.63 0.54
CA ARG A 17 -8.45 -51.45 0.90
C ARG A 17 -8.08 -52.38 -0.26
N PHE A 18 -6.79 -52.42 -0.62
CA PHE A 18 -6.27 -53.32 -1.65
C PHE A 18 -5.03 -54.07 -1.16
N ILE A 19 -4.77 -55.24 -1.75
CA ILE A 19 -3.68 -56.12 -1.34
C ILE A 19 -2.34 -55.52 -1.78
N ARG A 20 -1.45 -55.30 -0.82
CA ARG A 20 -0.09 -54.85 -1.04
C ARG A 20 0.76 -56.03 -1.50
N ARG A 21 1.25 -55.98 -2.74
CA ARG A 21 2.26 -56.94 -3.22
C ARG A 21 3.63 -56.53 -2.66
N ASN A 22 4.29 -57.42 -1.93
CA ASN A 22 5.66 -57.22 -1.46
C ASN A 22 6.62 -57.56 -2.61
N GLY A 23 7.21 -56.54 -3.23
CA GLY A 23 8.25 -56.69 -4.24
C GLY A 23 9.15 -55.44 -4.27
N PRO A 24 10.37 -55.55 -4.82
CA PRO A 24 11.26 -54.41 -4.98
C PRO A 24 10.66 -53.45 -6.01
N GLY A 25 10.18 -52.29 -5.54
CA GLY A 25 9.56 -51.29 -6.40
C GLY A 25 8.76 -50.24 -5.61
N ARG A 26 8.41 -49.14 -6.29
CA ARG A 26 7.59 -48.07 -5.71
C ARG A 26 6.23 -48.63 -5.28
N LYS A 27 5.85 -48.37 -4.01
CA LYS A 27 4.56 -48.79 -3.45
C LYS A 27 3.41 -48.22 -4.30
N LYS A 28 2.40 -49.05 -4.59
CA LYS A 28 1.17 -48.57 -5.26
C LYS A 28 0.40 -47.65 -4.30
N GLU A 29 -0.01 -46.49 -4.80
CA GLU A 29 -0.80 -45.50 -4.05
C GLU A 29 -2.31 -45.59 -4.36
N TYR A 30 -2.69 -46.37 -5.38
CA TYR A 30 -4.06 -46.51 -5.88
C TYR A 30 -4.41 -47.98 -6.12
N CYS A 31 -5.66 -48.37 -5.86
CA CYS A 31 -6.14 -49.74 -6.06
C CYS A 31 -6.19 -50.14 -7.54
N SER A 32 -6.44 -49.19 -8.45
CA SER A 32 -6.55 -49.42 -9.89
C SER A 32 -5.94 -48.29 -10.74
N ILE A 33 -5.70 -48.57 -12.03
CA ILE A 33 -5.29 -47.56 -13.01
C ILE A 33 -6.38 -46.49 -13.17
N ASP A 34 -7.65 -46.85 -13.04
CA ASP A 34 -8.76 -45.92 -13.15
C ASP A 34 -8.81 -44.94 -11.96
N CYS A 35 -8.58 -45.41 -10.74
CA CYS A 35 -8.45 -44.53 -9.57
C CYS A 35 -7.26 -43.58 -9.71
N ARG A 36 -6.13 -44.06 -10.26
CA ARG A 36 -4.99 -43.19 -10.56
C ARG A 36 -5.33 -42.15 -11.62
N ARG A 37 -6.04 -42.52 -12.70
CA ARG A 37 -6.45 -41.60 -13.78
C ARG A 37 -7.47 -40.58 -13.29
N LYS A 38 -8.45 -40.98 -12.47
CA LYS A 38 -9.42 -40.05 -11.86
C LYS A 38 -8.74 -39.06 -10.91
N ALA A 39 -7.85 -39.53 -10.04
CA ALA A 39 -7.05 -38.67 -9.17
C ALA A 39 -6.09 -37.76 -9.94
N GLN A 40 -5.62 -38.18 -11.11
CA GLN A 40 -4.85 -37.32 -12.02
C GLN A 40 -5.75 -36.23 -12.62
N ARG A 41 -6.90 -36.60 -13.19
CA ARG A 41 -7.87 -35.64 -13.76
C ARG A 41 -8.40 -34.62 -12.73
N GLU A 42 -8.63 -35.03 -11.49
CA GLU A 42 -9.01 -34.07 -10.44
C GLU A 42 -7.86 -33.14 -10.07
N ARG A 43 -6.61 -33.62 -10.05
CA ARG A 43 -5.43 -32.76 -9.82
C ARG A 43 -5.21 -31.80 -10.98
N ASP A 44 -5.27 -32.28 -12.21
CA ASP A 44 -5.13 -31.49 -13.43
C ASP A 44 -6.28 -30.47 -13.52
N GLY A 45 -7.51 -30.87 -13.21
CA GLY A 45 -8.67 -29.97 -13.14
C GLY A 45 -8.63 -28.98 -11.96
N HIS A 46 -8.00 -29.33 -10.83
CA HIS A 46 -7.74 -28.40 -9.73
C HIS A 46 -6.65 -27.38 -10.09
N LEU A 47 -5.62 -27.77 -10.85
CA LEU A 47 -4.60 -26.86 -11.38
C LEU A 47 -5.22 -25.90 -12.40
N GLU A 48 -6.04 -26.39 -13.33
CA GLU A 48 -6.79 -25.55 -14.26
C GLU A 48 -7.74 -24.61 -13.51
N ARG A 49 -8.48 -25.06 -12.49
CA ARG A 49 -9.34 -24.18 -11.66
C ARG A 49 -8.54 -23.15 -10.85
N GLN A 50 -7.32 -23.47 -10.41
CA GLN A 50 -6.43 -22.50 -9.74
C GLN A 50 -5.88 -21.46 -10.73
N GLU A 51 -5.60 -21.82 -11.98
CA GLU A 51 -5.22 -20.85 -13.02
C GLU A 51 -6.40 -19.92 -13.37
N HIS A 52 -7.63 -20.44 -13.39
CA HIS A 52 -8.85 -19.63 -13.62
C HIS A 52 -9.29 -18.81 -12.38
N SER A 53 -8.72 -19.04 -11.19
CA SER A 53 -9.02 -18.25 -9.98
C SER A 53 -8.06 -17.07 -9.76
N ALA A 54 -7.07 -16.88 -10.62
CA ALA A 54 -6.29 -15.65 -10.65
C ALA A 54 -7.14 -14.55 -11.30
N LEU A 55 -7.21 -13.36 -10.67
CA LEU A 55 -7.84 -12.18 -11.28
C LEU A 55 -7.34 -12.00 -12.73
N PRO A 56 -8.18 -11.51 -13.66
CA PRO A 56 -7.77 -11.26 -15.04
C PRO A 56 -6.46 -10.47 -15.07
N LEU A 57 -5.51 -10.90 -15.90
CA LEU A 57 -4.17 -10.31 -15.93
C LEU A 57 -4.27 -8.80 -16.22
N GLY A 58 -5.21 -8.40 -17.07
CA GLY A 58 -5.48 -6.99 -17.40
C GLY A 58 -5.87 -6.14 -16.18
N ARG A 59 -6.60 -6.68 -15.20
CA ARG A 59 -7.01 -5.92 -14.01
C ARG A 59 -5.80 -5.53 -13.15
N ARG A 60 -4.85 -6.44 -12.98
CA ARG A 60 -3.62 -6.18 -12.22
C ARG A 60 -2.73 -5.14 -12.91
N ILE A 61 -2.65 -5.18 -14.25
CA ILE A 61 -1.89 -4.20 -15.02
C ILE A 61 -2.57 -2.82 -14.97
N ALA A 62 -3.90 -2.76 -14.96
CA ALA A 62 -4.64 -1.51 -14.82
C ALA A 62 -4.39 -0.82 -13.47
N GLU A 63 -4.29 -1.58 -12.37
CA GLU A 63 -3.90 -1.04 -11.06
C GLU A 63 -2.48 -0.43 -11.10
N ASP A 64 -1.52 -1.13 -11.72
CA ASP A 64 -0.14 -0.63 -11.85
C ASP A 64 -0.06 0.61 -12.78
N LEU A 65 -0.91 0.67 -13.81
CA LEU A 65 -1.03 1.83 -14.69
C LEU A 65 -1.58 3.06 -13.95
N GLN A 66 -2.53 2.89 -13.04
CA GLN A 66 -3.03 3.98 -12.20
C GLN A 66 -1.91 4.59 -11.34
N ALA A 67 -1.05 3.74 -10.75
CA ALA A 67 0.07 4.20 -9.95
C ALA A 67 1.11 4.98 -10.78
N LEU A 68 1.42 4.53 -12.00
CA LEU A 68 2.34 5.24 -12.90
C LEU A 68 1.77 6.58 -13.38
N SER A 69 0.48 6.63 -13.72
CA SER A 69 -0.19 7.87 -14.12
C SER A 69 -0.21 8.89 -12.98
N ALA A 70 -0.43 8.44 -11.74
CA ALA A 70 -0.32 9.29 -10.56
C ALA A 70 1.12 9.81 -10.40
N ALA A 71 2.14 8.96 -10.52
CA ALA A 71 3.55 9.39 -10.44
C ALA A 71 3.95 10.42 -11.51
N LEU A 72 3.39 10.31 -12.73
CA LEU A 72 3.58 11.32 -13.77
C LEU A 72 2.91 12.66 -13.39
N LEU A 73 1.70 12.62 -12.83
CA LEU A 73 0.98 13.80 -12.38
C LEU A 73 1.72 14.51 -11.22
N GLU A 74 2.24 13.74 -10.25
CA GLU A 74 3.08 14.28 -9.17
C GLU A 74 4.36 14.91 -9.73
N ALA A 75 5.02 14.29 -10.72
CA ALA A 75 6.21 14.85 -11.33
C ALA A 75 5.95 16.20 -12.05
N GLU A 76 4.76 16.39 -12.62
CA GLU A 76 4.32 17.67 -13.19
C GLU A 76 4.06 18.72 -12.09
N TYR A 77 3.37 18.35 -11.01
CA TYR A 77 3.12 19.26 -9.88
C TYR A 77 4.42 19.71 -9.20
N ASP A 78 5.41 18.82 -9.11
CA ASP A 78 6.74 19.08 -8.56
C ASP A 78 7.64 19.91 -9.50
N ALA A 79 7.18 20.25 -10.72
CA ALA A 79 7.97 20.91 -11.76
C ALA A 79 9.32 20.22 -12.02
N ARG A 80 9.31 18.88 -12.06
CA ARG A 80 10.52 18.08 -12.29
C ARG A 80 11.12 18.33 -13.67
N SER A 81 12.36 17.86 -13.84
CA SER A 81 13.06 18.04 -15.11
C SER A 81 12.31 17.39 -16.28
N LEU A 82 12.43 17.97 -17.48
CA LEU A 82 11.83 17.42 -18.71
C LEU A 82 12.23 15.95 -18.93
N THR A 83 13.46 15.58 -18.58
CA THR A 83 13.96 14.20 -18.67
C THR A 83 13.17 13.24 -17.78
N GLU A 84 12.81 13.66 -16.56
CA GLU A 84 12.01 12.83 -15.65
C GLU A 84 10.55 12.72 -16.09
N LEU A 85 9.98 13.81 -16.61
CA LEU A 85 8.63 13.81 -17.18
C LEU A 85 8.53 12.86 -18.36
N LEU A 86 9.49 12.90 -19.30
CA LEU A 86 9.55 11.98 -20.43
C LEU A 86 9.74 10.53 -19.99
N ARG A 87 10.58 10.27 -18.97
CA ARG A 87 10.75 8.92 -18.40
C ARG A 87 9.44 8.39 -17.82
N CYS A 88 8.72 9.21 -17.05
CA CYS A 88 7.42 8.84 -16.47
C CYS A 88 6.38 8.57 -17.58
N ALA A 89 6.34 9.41 -18.63
CA ALA A 89 5.47 9.21 -19.77
C ALA A 89 5.77 7.91 -20.54
N ASP A 90 7.05 7.58 -20.73
CA ASP A 90 7.48 6.31 -21.37
C ASP A 90 7.11 5.08 -20.54
N GLU A 91 7.18 5.18 -19.21
CA GLU A 91 6.73 4.13 -18.30
C GLU A 91 5.23 3.89 -18.41
N VAL A 92 4.42 4.95 -18.42
CA VAL A 92 2.97 4.87 -18.64
C VAL A 92 2.67 4.25 -20.01
N ALA A 93 3.30 4.72 -21.08
CA ALA A 93 3.08 4.21 -22.44
C ALA A 93 3.38 2.69 -22.55
N ARG A 94 4.51 2.27 -21.96
CA ARG A 94 4.90 0.85 -21.92
C ARG A 94 3.92 0.00 -21.12
N GLU A 95 3.42 0.49 -19.99
CA GLU A 95 2.45 -0.22 -19.17
C GLU A 95 1.09 -0.36 -19.88
N VAL A 96 0.66 0.66 -20.63
CA VAL A 96 -0.52 0.59 -21.51
C VAL A 96 -0.38 -0.52 -22.58
N ASP A 97 0.80 -0.68 -23.15
CA ASP A 97 1.04 -1.74 -24.14
C ASP A 97 1.02 -3.14 -23.53
N TYR A 98 1.49 -3.30 -22.29
CA TYR A 98 1.33 -4.54 -21.54
C TYR A 98 -0.14 -4.81 -21.20
N TYR A 99 -0.90 -3.77 -20.83
CA TYR A 99 -2.33 -3.89 -20.57
C TYR A 99 -3.09 -4.38 -21.79
N ARG A 100 -2.84 -3.78 -22.97
CA ARG A 100 -3.46 -4.20 -24.24
C ARG A 100 -3.17 -5.68 -24.53
N ALA A 101 -1.94 -6.15 -24.31
CA ALA A 101 -1.59 -7.54 -24.52
C ALA A 101 -2.30 -8.48 -23.52
N ALA A 102 -2.40 -8.10 -22.25
CA ALA A 102 -3.12 -8.87 -21.24
C ALA A 102 -4.63 -8.91 -21.50
N ALA A 103 -5.24 -7.79 -21.86
CA ALA A 103 -6.67 -7.72 -22.19
C ALA A 103 -7.03 -8.62 -23.37
N VAL A 104 -6.18 -8.68 -24.40
CA VAL A 104 -6.35 -9.61 -25.53
C VAL A 104 -6.22 -11.06 -25.06
N GLN A 105 -5.25 -11.39 -24.20
CA GLN A 105 -5.10 -12.74 -23.65
C GLN A 105 -6.30 -13.15 -22.80
N ASP A 106 -6.80 -12.26 -21.94
CA ASP A 106 -7.96 -12.50 -21.08
C ASP A 106 -9.22 -12.72 -21.95
N ALA A 107 -9.44 -11.90 -22.99
CA ALA A 107 -10.54 -12.08 -23.93
C ALA A 107 -10.44 -13.42 -24.69
N ARG A 108 -9.23 -13.81 -25.12
CA ARG A 108 -8.97 -15.09 -25.78
C ARG A 108 -9.22 -16.29 -24.84
N ASN A 109 -8.84 -16.17 -23.57
CA ASN A 109 -9.10 -17.19 -22.55
C ASN A 109 -10.61 -17.34 -22.24
N LEU A 110 -11.38 -16.25 -22.36
CA LEU A 110 -12.84 -16.23 -22.26
C LEU A 110 -13.56 -16.70 -23.55
N GLY A 111 -12.81 -17.15 -24.57
CA GLY A 111 -13.36 -17.72 -25.80
C GLY A 111 -13.58 -16.74 -26.95
N ALA A 112 -13.11 -15.48 -26.85
CA ALA A 112 -13.25 -14.53 -27.93
C ALA A 112 -12.47 -14.95 -29.18
N ASN A 113 -13.08 -14.73 -30.36
CA ASN A 113 -12.43 -14.96 -31.64
C ASN A 113 -11.62 -13.73 -32.09
N TRP A 114 -10.77 -13.90 -33.12
CA TRP A 114 -9.89 -12.82 -33.59
C TRP A 114 -10.64 -11.65 -34.25
N GLU A 115 -11.87 -11.85 -34.71
CA GLU A 115 -12.69 -10.78 -35.29
C GLU A 115 -13.22 -9.85 -34.19
N GLN A 116 -13.70 -10.43 -33.09
CA GLN A 116 -14.12 -9.67 -31.90
C GLN A 116 -12.96 -8.89 -31.27
N VAL A 117 -11.77 -9.50 -31.20
CA VAL A 117 -10.55 -8.82 -30.72
C VAL A 117 -10.16 -7.66 -31.64
N ALA A 118 -10.25 -7.88 -32.96
CA ALA A 118 -9.89 -6.89 -33.96
C ALA A 118 -10.84 -5.68 -33.96
N ASP A 119 -12.15 -5.96 -33.84
CA ASP A 119 -13.19 -4.94 -33.70
C ASP A 119 -12.97 -4.09 -32.44
N ALA A 120 -12.78 -4.73 -31.29
CA ALA A 120 -12.50 -4.03 -30.03
C ALA A 120 -11.22 -3.19 -30.07
N ALA A 121 -10.20 -3.64 -30.79
CA ALA A 121 -8.93 -2.93 -30.96
C ALA A 121 -8.90 -1.97 -32.17
N ARG A 122 -10.00 -1.87 -32.94
CA ARG A 122 -10.12 -1.08 -34.17
C ARG A 122 -9.01 -1.36 -35.19
N VAL A 123 -8.68 -2.63 -35.39
CA VAL A 123 -7.69 -3.09 -36.38
C VAL A 123 -8.27 -4.21 -37.24
N SER A 124 -7.58 -4.63 -38.30
CA SER A 124 -7.98 -5.83 -39.06
C SER A 124 -7.66 -7.11 -38.27
N ALA A 125 -8.41 -8.19 -38.51
CA ALA A 125 -8.14 -9.49 -37.88
C ALA A 125 -6.73 -10.02 -38.17
N THR A 126 -6.20 -9.75 -39.36
CA THR A 126 -4.82 -10.08 -39.74
C THR A 126 -3.80 -9.28 -38.92
N THR A 127 -4.05 -7.99 -38.71
CA THR A 127 -3.21 -7.12 -37.87
C THR A 127 -3.31 -7.51 -36.38
N ALA A 128 -4.48 -7.91 -35.90
CA ALA A 128 -4.64 -8.39 -34.52
C ALA A 128 -3.83 -9.67 -34.27
N ARG A 129 -3.90 -10.65 -35.17
CA ARG A 129 -3.13 -11.91 -35.08
C ARG A 129 -1.61 -11.69 -35.12
N THR A 130 -1.14 -10.75 -35.93
CA THR A 130 0.29 -10.44 -36.06
C THR A 130 0.80 -9.57 -34.91
N ARG A 131 -0.04 -8.71 -34.33
CA ARG A 131 0.30 -7.82 -33.22
C ARG A 131 0.26 -8.52 -31.86
N TRP A 132 -0.65 -9.47 -31.66
CA TRP A 132 -0.83 -10.21 -30.41
C TRP A 132 -0.77 -11.74 -30.55
N PRO A 133 0.23 -12.32 -31.24
CA PRO A 133 0.35 -13.77 -31.26
C PRO A 133 0.63 -14.30 -29.86
N GLU A 134 0.04 -15.44 -29.50
CA GLU A 134 0.07 -15.98 -28.12
C GLU A 134 1.49 -16.11 -27.56
N SER A 135 2.48 -16.44 -28.41
CA SER A 135 3.90 -16.51 -28.03
C SER A 135 4.49 -15.14 -27.65
N ARG A 136 4.23 -14.08 -28.43
CA ARG A 136 4.71 -12.72 -28.11
C ARG A 136 3.98 -12.13 -26.91
N VAL A 137 2.69 -12.41 -26.74
CA VAL A 137 1.93 -11.94 -25.58
C VAL A 137 2.47 -12.58 -24.30
N LYS A 138 2.67 -13.91 -24.30
CA LYS A 138 3.32 -14.62 -23.18
C LYS A 138 4.73 -14.08 -22.89
N GLU A 139 5.53 -13.82 -23.91
CA GLU A 139 6.89 -13.28 -23.74
C GLU A 139 6.88 -11.86 -23.16
N ARG A 140 5.98 -10.99 -23.64
CA ARG A 140 5.81 -9.63 -23.10
C ARG A 140 5.38 -9.65 -21.64
N LEU A 141 4.45 -10.53 -21.27
CA LEU A 141 3.98 -10.65 -19.88
C LEU A 141 5.06 -11.27 -18.97
N LYS A 142 5.87 -12.21 -19.47
CA LYS A 142 7.06 -12.71 -18.77
C LYS A 142 8.11 -11.62 -18.56
N ARG A 143 8.41 -10.83 -19.60
CA ARG A 143 9.34 -9.70 -19.51
C ARG A 143 8.87 -8.68 -18.47
N ARG A 144 7.59 -8.30 -18.49
CA ARG A 144 6.98 -7.45 -17.47
C ARG A 144 7.11 -8.05 -16.07
N ALA A 145 6.85 -9.35 -15.91
CA ALA A 145 7.00 -10.01 -14.62
C ALA A 145 8.45 -9.97 -14.13
N GLY A 146 9.43 -10.12 -15.03
CA GLY A 146 10.86 -9.94 -14.75
C GLY A 146 11.23 -8.51 -14.37
N GLU A 147 10.77 -7.52 -15.14
CA GLU A 147 10.97 -6.08 -14.84
C GLU A 147 10.39 -5.72 -13.47
N ARG A 148 9.19 -6.20 -13.14
CA ARG A 148 8.54 -5.96 -11.84
C ARG A 148 9.19 -6.75 -10.70
N ALA A 149 9.75 -7.93 -10.98
CA ALA A 149 10.54 -8.66 -10.00
C ALA A 149 11.87 -7.96 -9.71
N ALA A 150 12.52 -7.39 -10.72
CA ALA A 150 13.74 -6.61 -10.59
C ALA A 150 13.52 -5.28 -9.86
N VAL A 151 12.35 -4.65 -9.98
CA VAL A 151 11.97 -3.48 -9.17
C VAL A 151 11.65 -3.87 -7.72
N ARG A 152 11.15 -5.09 -7.48
CA ARG A 152 10.84 -5.61 -6.13
C ARG A 152 12.05 -6.20 -5.39
N GLN A 153 13.09 -6.59 -6.12
CA GLN A 153 14.37 -6.97 -5.53
C GLN A 153 15.27 -5.74 -5.54
N PRO A 154 15.78 -5.26 -4.39
CA PRO A 154 16.82 -4.26 -4.42
C PRO A 154 18.05 -4.91 -5.07
N SER A 155 18.35 -4.52 -6.31
CA SER A 155 19.70 -4.71 -6.85
C SER A 155 20.63 -3.93 -5.94
N VAL A 156 21.51 -4.65 -5.25
CA VAL A 156 22.66 -4.05 -4.55
C VAL A 156 23.66 -3.66 -5.62
N PRO A 157 23.96 -2.37 -5.79
CA PRO A 157 25.32 -1.97 -6.07
C PRO A 157 25.90 -1.25 -4.87
N VAL A 158 27.13 -1.64 -4.56
CA VAL A 158 28.03 -1.01 -3.60
C VAL A 158 28.43 0.38 -4.14
N VAL A 159 28.68 1.31 -3.20
CA VAL A 159 29.33 2.64 -3.32
C VAL A 159 28.40 3.87 -3.39
N SER A 160 28.06 4.45 -2.22
CA SER A 160 28.54 5.77 -1.77
C SER A 160 27.82 6.20 -0.49
N GLY A 161 28.51 6.05 0.65
CA GLY A 161 28.01 6.46 1.96
C GLY A 161 27.91 7.98 2.06
N LEU A 162 26.69 8.47 2.21
CA LEU A 162 26.24 9.64 2.98
C LEU A 162 24.71 9.80 2.79
N GLY A 163 24.17 9.44 1.62
CA GLY A 163 22.71 9.37 1.36
C GLY A 163 22.02 8.07 1.82
N ASP A 164 22.77 6.98 2.01
CA ASP A 164 22.23 5.68 2.43
C ASP A 164 21.65 5.68 3.85
N ALA A 165 22.15 6.55 4.74
CA ALA A 165 21.68 6.64 6.12
C ALA A 165 20.33 7.37 6.19
N GLU A 166 20.19 8.50 5.50
CA GLU A 166 18.93 9.25 5.40
C GLU A 166 17.86 8.45 4.66
N GLY A 167 18.21 7.80 3.54
CA GLY A 167 17.28 6.92 2.82
C GLY A 167 16.77 5.75 3.67
N LYS A 168 17.64 5.14 4.49
CA LYS A 168 17.22 4.09 5.45
C LYS A 168 16.34 4.64 6.56
N LEU A 169 16.62 5.82 7.09
CA LEU A 169 15.80 6.45 8.13
C LEU A 169 14.40 6.81 7.62
N LEU A 170 14.30 7.36 6.40
CA LEU A 170 13.03 7.66 5.74
C LEU A 170 12.25 6.38 5.43
N SER A 171 12.93 5.34 4.94
CA SER A 171 12.29 4.03 4.70
C SER A 171 11.75 3.41 5.98
N GLN A 172 12.48 3.51 7.10
CA GLN A 172 12.02 3.01 8.39
C GLN A 172 10.87 3.85 8.95
N ALA A 173 10.90 5.18 8.78
CA ALA A 173 9.79 6.04 9.18
C ALA A 173 8.52 5.72 8.38
N ALA A 174 8.64 5.47 7.08
CA ALA A 174 7.52 5.05 6.24
C ALA A 174 6.96 3.68 6.65
N GLU A 175 7.81 2.70 6.96
CA GLU A 175 7.38 1.39 7.46
C GLU A 175 6.68 1.50 8.84
N ARG A 176 7.21 2.32 9.75
CA ARG A 176 6.54 2.60 11.03
C ARG A 176 5.17 3.26 10.82
N ALA A 177 5.09 4.23 9.93
CA ALA A 177 3.86 4.93 9.61
C ALA A 177 2.83 3.99 8.95
N SER A 178 3.24 3.07 8.07
CA SER A 178 2.34 2.09 7.45
C SER A 178 1.73 1.15 8.49
N VAL A 179 2.54 0.67 9.46
CA VAL A 179 2.07 -0.15 10.57
C VAL A 179 1.07 0.62 11.45
N LYS A 180 1.32 1.91 11.71
CA LYS A 180 0.40 2.76 12.48
C LYS A 180 -0.90 3.03 11.72
N LEU A 181 -0.83 3.30 10.41
CA LEU A 181 -2.00 3.47 9.56
C LEU A 181 -2.87 2.20 9.56
N ALA A 182 -2.26 1.02 9.38
CA ALA A 182 -2.95 -0.26 9.44
C ALA A 182 -3.59 -0.53 10.81
N SER A 183 -2.88 -0.18 11.89
CA SER A 183 -3.40 -0.30 13.26
C SER A 183 -4.61 0.60 13.50
N ALA A 184 -4.58 1.84 12.99
CA ALA A 184 -5.68 2.78 13.11
C ALA A 184 -6.92 2.32 12.31
N LEU A 185 -6.73 1.89 11.05
CA LEU A 185 -7.81 1.33 10.22
C LEU A 185 -8.39 0.06 10.84
N SER A 186 -7.56 -0.82 11.39
CA SER A 186 -8.00 -2.03 12.11
C SER A 186 -8.75 -1.73 13.40
N TYR A 187 -8.42 -0.64 14.08
CA TYR A 187 -9.19 -0.18 15.23
C TYR A 187 -10.56 0.35 14.80
N LEU A 188 -10.60 1.22 13.79
CA LEU A 188 -11.85 1.77 13.25
C LEU A 188 -12.78 0.66 12.72
N GLN A 189 -12.24 -0.32 12.00
CA GLN A 189 -13.01 -1.45 11.50
C GLN A 189 -13.62 -2.30 12.63
N ARG A 190 -12.88 -2.53 13.72
CA ARG A 190 -13.41 -3.27 14.87
C ARG A 190 -14.46 -2.46 15.64
N ALA A 191 -14.27 -1.14 15.72
CA ALA A 191 -15.21 -0.24 16.38
C ALA A 191 -16.53 -0.08 15.61
N SER A 192 -16.48 -0.13 14.27
CA SER A 192 -17.69 -0.06 13.42
C SER A 192 -18.52 -1.34 13.43
N GLY A 193 -17.92 -2.48 13.82
CA GLY A 193 -18.59 -3.78 13.85
C GLY A 193 -18.85 -4.42 12.49
N LEU A 194 -18.42 -3.78 11.39
CA LEU A 194 -18.60 -4.28 10.03
C LEU A 194 -17.65 -5.45 9.72
N THR A 195 -18.15 -6.50 9.11
CA THR A 195 -17.35 -7.63 8.64
C THR A 195 -16.61 -7.30 7.33
N PHE A 196 -15.51 -8.00 7.04
CA PHE A 196 -14.76 -7.79 5.79
C PHE A 196 -15.61 -8.00 4.52
N ARG A 197 -16.67 -8.81 4.60
CA ARG A 197 -17.60 -9.05 3.50
C ARG A 197 -18.49 -7.85 3.26
N GLU A 198 -19.06 -7.27 4.31
CA GLU A 198 -19.91 -6.07 4.22
C GLU A 198 -19.09 -4.87 3.72
N VAL A 199 -17.84 -4.73 4.18
CA VAL A 199 -16.93 -3.70 3.68
C VAL A 199 -16.63 -3.89 2.20
N ALA A 200 -16.38 -5.13 1.76
CA ALA A 200 -16.13 -5.45 0.34
C ALA A 200 -17.33 -5.12 -0.55
N GLU A 201 -18.55 -5.44 -0.09
CA GLU A 201 -19.79 -5.16 -0.80
C GLU A 201 -20.03 -3.64 -0.94
N GLN A 202 -19.71 -2.85 0.09
CA GLN A 202 -19.92 -1.39 0.08
C GLN A 202 -18.81 -0.60 -0.64
N THR A 203 -17.59 -1.13 -0.72
CA THR A 203 -16.43 -0.42 -1.31
C THR A 203 -16.01 -0.95 -2.67
N SER A 204 -16.66 -2.00 -3.19
CA SER A 204 -16.23 -2.74 -4.40
C SER A 204 -14.79 -3.29 -4.35
N LEU A 205 -14.19 -3.32 -3.15
CA LEU A 205 -12.86 -3.88 -2.90
C LEU A 205 -12.96 -5.37 -2.57
N SER A 206 -11.92 -6.14 -2.91
CA SER A 206 -11.92 -7.56 -2.53
C SER A 206 -11.68 -7.75 -1.02
N PRO A 207 -12.31 -8.75 -0.36
CA PRO A 207 -12.05 -9.03 1.05
C PRO A 207 -10.57 -9.31 1.36
N SER A 208 -9.85 -9.96 0.43
CA SER A 208 -8.42 -10.20 0.56
C SER A 208 -7.58 -8.93 0.50
N TYR A 209 -7.98 -7.95 -0.33
CA TYR A 209 -7.31 -6.65 -0.39
C TYR A 209 -7.52 -5.85 0.91
N ILE A 210 -8.75 -5.84 1.43
CA ILE A 210 -9.09 -5.20 2.71
C ILE A 210 -8.29 -5.84 3.86
N SER A 211 -8.23 -7.17 3.93
CA SER A 211 -7.45 -7.88 4.94
C SER A 211 -5.96 -7.52 4.91
N ARG A 212 -5.35 -7.39 3.72
CA ARG A 212 -3.95 -6.98 3.58
C ARG A 212 -3.70 -5.53 3.99
N ILE A 213 -4.65 -4.63 3.71
CA ILE A 213 -4.58 -3.23 4.17
C ILE A 213 -4.59 -3.18 5.69
N LEU A 214 -5.55 -3.86 6.31
CA LEU A 214 -5.72 -3.86 7.76
C LEU A 214 -4.57 -4.55 8.50
N SER A 215 -3.94 -5.54 7.87
CA SER A 215 -2.75 -6.22 8.42
C SER A 215 -1.45 -5.43 8.21
N GLY A 216 -1.45 -4.38 7.38
CA GLY A 216 -0.26 -3.61 7.03
C GLY A 216 0.57 -4.21 5.88
N ASP A 217 0.15 -5.32 5.30
CA ASP A 217 0.82 -5.97 4.16
C ASP A 217 0.73 -5.15 2.86
N ARG A 218 -0.22 -4.21 2.78
CA ARG A 218 -0.38 -3.32 1.62
C ARG A 218 -0.81 -1.92 2.06
N THR A 219 -0.11 -0.91 1.57
CA THR A 219 -0.50 0.49 1.74
C THR A 219 -1.60 0.85 0.71
N PRO A 220 -2.79 1.28 1.15
CA PRO A 220 -3.86 1.73 0.26
C PRO A 220 -3.58 3.14 -0.29
N THR A 221 -4.23 3.52 -1.39
CA THR A 221 -4.23 4.91 -1.89
C THR A 221 -5.10 5.83 -1.02
N TRP A 222 -4.88 7.15 -1.10
CA TRP A 222 -5.64 8.12 -0.30
C TRP A 222 -7.17 7.99 -0.45
N PRO A 223 -7.75 7.89 -1.66
CA PRO A 223 -9.20 7.72 -1.81
C PRO A 223 -9.73 6.46 -1.11
N VAL A 224 -8.96 5.37 -1.14
CA VAL A 224 -9.32 4.13 -0.44
C VAL A 224 -9.28 4.32 1.07
N VAL A 225 -8.30 5.07 1.60
CA VAL A 225 -8.27 5.44 3.02
C VAL A 225 -9.51 6.25 3.39
N CYS A 226 -9.83 7.32 2.65
CA CYS A 226 -11.02 8.13 2.91
C CYS A 226 -12.29 7.29 2.92
N THR A 227 -12.52 6.48 1.88
CA THR A 227 -13.70 5.61 1.79
C THR A 227 -13.79 4.64 2.96
N LEU A 228 -12.69 4.00 3.35
CA LEU A 228 -12.68 3.07 4.49
C LEU A 228 -12.93 3.79 5.82
N VAL A 229 -12.30 4.94 6.04
CA VAL A 229 -12.45 5.71 7.28
C VAL A 229 -13.87 6.25 7.43
N GLU A 230 -14.43 6.83 6.38
CA GLU A 230 -15.82 7.30 6.34
C GLU A 230 -16.80 6.15 6.60
N LEU A 231 -16.59 5.01 5.95
CA LEU A 231 -17.40 3.80 6.16
C LEU A 231 -17.31 3.29 7.60
N PHE A 232 -16.16 3.44 8.25
CA PHE A 232 -15.99 3.07 9.66
C PHE A 232 -16.44 4.17 10.65
N GLY A 233 -16.95 5.30 10.17
CA GLY A 233 -17.42 6.42 10.99
C GLY A 233 -16.29 7.24 11.64
N GLY A 234 -15.09 7.23 11.04
CA GLY A 234 -13.96 8.07 11.45
C GLY A 234 -13.84 9.35 10.61
N ASP A 235 -12.87 10.19 10.97
CA ASP A 235 -12.48 11.37 10.19
C ASP A 235 -11.19 11.08 9.40
N PRO A 236 -11.22 11.13 8.06
CA PRO A 236 -10.03 10.93 7.23
C PRO A 236 -8.89 11.89 7.57
N ALA A 237 -9.19 13.12 8.01
CA ALA A 237 -8.16 14.11 8.34
C ALA A 237 -7.23 13.63 9.45
N GLU A 238 -7.71 12.81 10.39
CA GLU A 238 -6.90 12.21 11.46
C GLU A 238 -5.81 11.26 10.93
N LEU A 239 -5.96 10.70 9.72
CA LEU A 239 -5.01 9.74 9.14
C LEU A 239 -4.14 10.33 8.03
N SER A 240 -4.38 11.57 7.61
CA SER A 240 -3.65 12.24 6.52
C SER A 240 -2.13 12.18 6.69
N VAL A 241 -1.62 12.57 7.86
CA VAL A 241 -0.17 12.61 8.12
C VAL A 241 0.44 11.21 8.23
N LEU A 242 -0.28 10.23 8.78
CA LEU A 242 0.18 8.83 8.80
C LEU A 242 0.23 8.26 7.39
N PHE A 243 -0.76 8.57 6.55
CA PHE A 243 -0.79 8.17 5.15
C PHE A 243 0.37 8.78 4.35
N GLU A 244 0.59 10.09 4.49
CA GLU A 244 1.69 10.80 3.85
C GLU A 244 3.04 10.20 4.23
N SER A 245 3.25 10.00 5.53
CA SER A 245 4.48 9.40 6.06
C SER A 245 4.66 7.96 5.55
N ALA A 246 3.59 7.16 5.48
CA ALA A 246 3.64 5.79 4.98
C ALA A 246 3.99 5.68 3.49
N HIS A 247 3.70 6.73 2.71
CA HIS A 247 4.06 6.83 1.30
C HIS A 247 5.40 7.54 1.08
N GLY A 248 6.11 7.91 2.16
CA GLY A 248 7.36 8.65 2.09
C GLY A 248 7.20 10.06 1.51
N MET A 249 6.00 10.63 1.58
CA MET A 249 5.77 12.00 1.12
C MET A 249 6.50 12.97 2.05
N VAL A 250 7.26 13.87 1.46
CA VAL A 250 8.00 14.89 2.21
C VAL A 250 7.05 16.07 2.44
N PRO A 251 6.78 16.46 3.70
CA PRO A 251 5.98 17.64 3.99
C PRO A 251 6.59 18.90 3.33
N PRO A 252 5.80 19.80 2.71
CA PRO A 252 6.33 21.08 2.23
C PRO A 252 7.01 21.86 3.36
N GLY A 253 8.13 22.52 3.06
CA GLY A 253 8.98 23.17 4.06
C GLY A 253 8.39 24.46 4.68
N ARG A 254 7.24 24.95 4.20
CA ARG A 254 6.56 26.14 4.72
C ARG A 254 5.05 25.90 4.78
N TYR A 255 4.47 26.18 5.94
CA TYR A 255 3.03 26.10 6.18
C TYR A 255 2.52 27.45 6.67
N ALA A 256 1.29 27.81 6.30
CA ALA A 256 0.54 28.79 7.08
C ALA A 256 0.29 28.22 8.49
N ILE A 257 0.16 29.08 9.52
CA ILE A 257 -0.02 28.63 10.91
C ILE A 257 -1.17 27.61 11.05
N PRO A 258 -2.37 27.87 10.48
CA PRO A 258 -3.50 26.95 10.61
C PRO A 258 -3.18 25.56 10.05
N ASP A 259 -2.43 25.48 8.95
CA ASP A 259 -2.06 24.21 8.31
C ASP A 259 -1.00 23.46 9.12
N ALA A 260 -0.01 24.17 9.67
CA ALA A 260 1.00 23.56 10.54
C ALA A 260 0.34 22.93 11.78
N VAL A 261 -0.58 23.67 12.42
CA VAL A 261 -1.32 23.20 13.59
C VAL A 261 -2.22 22.02 13.22
N ALA A 262 -2.98 22.12 12.12
CA ALA A 262 -3.85 21.04 11.65
C ALA A 262 -3.06 19.75 11.39
N ARG A 263 -1.85 19.84 10.82
CA ARG A 263 -0.99 18.69 10.57
C ARG A 263 -0.42 18.07 11.84
N LEU A 264 0.05 18.89 12.78
CA LEU A 264 0.48 18.38 14.10
C LEU A 264 -0.69 17.66 14.79
N GLN A 265 -1.89 18.24 14.74
CA GLN A 265 -3.09 17.67 15.31
C GLN A 265 -3.52 16.36 14.64
N ALA A 266 -3.48 16.30 13.30
CA ALA A 266 -3.71 15.08 12.54
C ALA A 266 -2.71 13.98 12.94
N ALA A 267 -1.42 14.30 13.09
CA ALA A 267 -0.41 13.33 13.53
C ALA A 267 -0.71 12.76 14.93
N LEU A 268 -1.05 13.63 15.89
CA LEU A 268 -1.34 13.22 17.26
C LEU A 268 -2.65 12.43 17.36
N ARG A 269 -3.72 12.86 16.67
CA ARG A 269 -4.99 12.15 16.61
C ARG A 269 -4.86 10.81 15.90
N GLY A 270 -4.11 10.75 14.80
CA GLY A 270 -3.79 9.51 14.10
C GLY A 270 -3.03 8.52 14.97
N LEU A 271 -2.06 8.97 15.77
CA LEU A 271 -1.36 8.12 16.74
C LEU A 271 -2.28 7.65 17.88
N HIS A 272 -3.16 8.52 18.38
CA HIS A 272 -4.16 8.16 19.39
C HIS A 272 -5.13 7.10 18.86
N LEU A 273 -5.55 7.23 17.60
CA LEU A 273 -6.38 6.26 16.90
C LEU A 273 -5.64 4.93 16.69
N ALA A 274 -4.39 4.97 16.24
CA ALA A 274 -3.54 3.79 16.06
C ALA A 274 -3.28 3.03 17.37
N ALA A 275 -3.22 3.74 18.50
CA ALA A 275 -3.13 3.17 19.84
C ALA A 275 -4.46 2.58 20.35
N GLY A 276 -5.55 2.71 19.59
CA GLY A 276 -6.88 2.23 19.95
C GLY A 276 -7.66 3.15 20.87
N ARG A 277 -7.44 4.47 20.75
CA ARG A 277 -8.04 5.53 21.59
C ARG A 277 -7.99 5.23 23.09
N PRO A 278 -6.79 5.03 23.68
CA PRO A 278 -6.66 4.75 25.10
C PRO A 278 -7.29 5.88 25.93
N PRO A 279 -7.97 5.56 27.05
CA PRO A 279 -8.53 6.57 27.95
C PRO A 279 -7.42 7.50 28.47
N PHE A 280 -7.72 8.79 28.64
CA PHE A 280 -6.70 9.79 29.03
C PHE A 280 -6.00 9.48 30.37
N GLY A 281 -6.67 8.78 31.28
CA GLY A 281 -6.07 8.30 32.53
C GLY A 281 -4.96 7.26 32.33
N VAL A 282 -5.06 6.43 31.28
CA VAL A 282 -4.02 5.46 30.89
C VAL A 282 -2.84 6.20 30.25
N VAL A 283 -3.14 7.17 29.38
CA VAL A 283 -2.10 8.02 28.76
C VAL A 283 -1.31 8.79 29.81
N ARG A 284 -1.98 9.41 30.80
CA ARG A 284 -1.31 10.09 31.94
C ARG A 284 -0.32 9.18 32.69
N LYS A 285 -0.71 7.91 32.92
CA LYS A 285 0.19 6.96 33.59
C LYS A 285 1.39 6.63 32.72
N ALA A 286 1.17 6.45 31.41
CA ALA A 286 2.21 6.17 30.44
C ALA A 286 3.19 7.35 30.26
N THR A 287 2.73 8.59 30.38
CA THR A 287 3.57 9.80 30.40
C THR A 287 4.25 10.05 31.75
N ARG A 288 4.13 9.13 32.72
CA ARG A 288 4.67 9.24 34.09
C ARG A 288 4.23 10.52 34.81
N GLY A 289 3.04 11.03 34.50
CA GLY A 289 2.50 12.24 35.10
C GLY A 289 3.02 13.56 34.50
N ALA A 290 3.81 13.52 33.42
CA ALA A 290 4.26 14.72 32.70
C ALA A 290 3.09 15.53 32.10
N LEU A 291 1.95 14.87 31.86
CA LEU A 291 0.72 15.49 31.37
C LEU A 291 -0.47 15.12 32.26
N SER A 292 -1.32 16.09 32.58
CA SER A 292 -2.61 15.84 33.25
C SER A 292 -3.62 15.24 32.26
N THR A 293 -4.70 14.63 32.75
CA THR A 293 -5.78 14.11 31.88
C THR A 293 -6.43 15.23 31.06
N GLN A 294 -6.56 16.42 31.67
CA GLN A 294 -7.09 17.60 31.02
C GLN A 294 -6.15 18.08 29.90
N ALA A 295 -4.85 18.19 30.18
CA ALA A 295 -3.86 18.58 29.18
C ALA A 295 -3.82 17.60 27.99
N VAL A 296 -3.93 16.28 28.22
CA VAL A 296 -4.03 15.30 27.12
C VAL A 296 -5.26 15.58 26.24
N SER A 297 -6.41 15.89 26.84
CA SER A 297 -7.63 16.23 26.11
C SER A 297 -7.48 17.53 25.31
N GLU A 298 -6.93 18.58 25.92
CA GLU A 298 -6.72 19.88 25.27
C GLU A 298 -5.71 19.78 24.11
N ILE A 299 -4.63 19.00 24.29
CA ILE A 299 -3.63 18.78 23.24
C ILE A 299 -4.22 18.01 22.06
N LEU A 300 -4.98 16.92 22.31
CA LEU A 300 -5.62 16.12 21.25
C LEU A 300 -6.83 16.81 20.62
N GLY A 301 -7.47 17.73 21.34
CA GLY A 301 -8.54 18.59 20.84
C GLY A 301 -8.01 19.71 19.93
N GLY A 302 -6.74 20.10 20.10
CA GLY A 302 -6.14 21.25 19.42
C GLY A 302 -6.39 22.59 20.13
N GLU A 303 -6.81 22.54 21.39
CA GLU A 303 -7.04 23.72 22.25
C GLU A 303 -5.72 24.23 22.86
N MET A 304 -4.71 23.36 22.95
CA MET A 304 -3.39 23.69 23.50
C MET A 304 -2.28 23.10 22.63
N ILE A 305 -1.22 23.89 22.39
CA ILE A 305 0.04 23.40 21.83
C ILE A 305 1.03 23.24 22.98
N ALA A 306 1.41 22.01 23.28
CA ALA A 306 2.36 21.72 24.35
C ALA A 306 3.81 21.93 23.91
N GLY A 307 4.71 22.12 24.87
CA GLY A 307 6.15 22.11 24.62
C GLY A 307 6.64 20.77 24.07
N TRP A 308 7.86 20.76 23.53
CA TRP A 308 8.43 19.57 22.90
C TRP A 308 8.50 18.38 23.86
N GLU A 309 8.96 18.57 25.10
CA GLU A 309 9.08 17.49 26.09
C GLU A 309 7.74 16.80 26.38
N GLN A 310 6.67 17.59 26.49
CA GLN A 310 5.32 17.06 26.70
C GLN A 310 4.79 16.33 25.45
N THR A 311 5.03 16.90 24.27
CA THR A 311 4.68 16.28 22.98
C THR A 311 5.41 14.95 22.78
N ALA A 312 6.70 14.90 23.05
CA ALA A 312 7.53 13.70 22.95
C ALA A 312 7.08 12.60 23.93
N ALA A 313 6.74 12.98 25.17
CA ALA A 313 6.18 12.06 26.16
C ALA A 313 4.83 11.49 25.70
N LEU A 314 3.95 12.34 25.15
CA LEU A 314 2.66 11.92 24.60
C LEU A 314 2.83 10.95 23.42
N VAL A 315 3.67 11.30 22.44
CA VAL A 315 3.95 10.45 21.27
C VAL A 315 4.47 9.08 21.70
N THR A 316 5.41 9.05 22.65
CA THR A 316 5.95 7.80 23.20
C THR A 316 4.87 6.99 23.92
N ALA A 317 4.01 7.63 24.70
CA ALA A 317 2.89 6.99 25.40
C ALA A 317 1.85 6.37 24.44
N LEU A 318 1.68 6.94 23.24
CA LEU A 318 0.84 6.40 22.16
C LEU A 318 1.59 5.36 21.29
N GLY A 319 2.82 5.00 21.68
CA GLY A 319 3.66 4.05 20.96
C GLY A 319 4.17 4.55 19.61
N GLY A 320 4.17 5.87 19.38
CA GLY A 320 4.82 6.52 18.25
C GLY A 320 6.28 6.83 18.56
N TRP A 321 7.01 7.31 17.55
CA TRP A 321 8.40 7.72 17.69
C TRP A 321 8.50 9.25 17.66
N PRO A 322 9.06 9.90 18.70
CA PRO A 322 9.16 11.36 18.73
C PRO A 322 9.86 11.95 17.50
N ALA A 323 10.89 11.28 16.98
CA ALA A 323 11.62 11.73 15.79
C ALA A 323 10.72 11.94 14.56
N ASP A 324 9.65 11.14 14.41
CA ASP A 324 8.73 11.21 13.27
C ASP A 324 7.78 12.43 13.39
N VAL A 325 7.53 12.93 14.60
CA VAL A 325 6.61 14.05 14.89
C VAL A 325 7.35 15.37 15.09
N ARG A 326 8.65 15.31 15.43
CA ARG A 326 9.48 16.50 15.70
C ARG A 326 9.43 17.55 14.58
N PRO A 327 9.55 17.22 13.28
CA PRO A 327 9.49 18.22 12.22
C PRO A 327 8.14 18.96 12.16
N LEU A 328 7.04 18.28 12.51
CA LEU A 328 5.71 18.88 12.54
C LEU A 328 5.55 19.84 13.72
N TRP A 329 6.08 19.47 14.88
CA TRP A 329 6.10 20.34 16.06
C TRP A 329 6.98 21.57 15.82
N GLU A 330 8.17 21.38 15.24
CA GLU A 330 9.07 22.47 14.87
C GLU A 330 8.41 23.40 13.86
N ALA A 331 7.72 22.90 12.83
CA ALA A 331 6.98 23.73 11.89
C ALA A 331 5.95 24.64 12.57
N VAL A 332 5.20 24.13 13.55
CA VAL A 332 4.27 24.94 14.35
C VAL A 332 5.00 25.99 15.18
N HIS A 333 6.08 25.59 15.85
CA HIS A 333 6.85 26.48 16.70
C HIS A 333 7.56 27.59 15.92
N TYR A 334 8.19 27.26 14.79
CA TYR A 334 8.82 28.22 13.88
C TYR A 334 7.82 29.20 13.32
N THR A 335 6.65 28.72 12.87
CA THR A 335 5.60 29.60 12.35
C THR A 335 5.05 30.52 13.44
N PHE A 336 4.93 30.04 14.68
CA PHE A 336 4.53 30.88 15.82
C PHE A 336 5.57 31.95 16.16
N LEU A 337 6.86 31.60 16.14
CA LEU A 337 7.96 32.56 16.33
C LEU A 337 7.97 33.63 15.24
N LEU A 338 7.81 33.24 13.97
CA LEU A 338 7.76 34.18 12.83
C LEU A 338 6.58 35.16 12.89
N CYS A 339 5.50 34.81 13.60
CA CYS A 339 4.35 35.70 13.79
C CYS A 339 4.43 36.57 15.04
N LEU A 340 5.38 36.28 15.94
CA LEU A 340 5.67 37.09 17.11
C LEU A 340 6.82 38.08 16.89
N ASP A 341 7.59 37.93 15.81
CA ASP A 341 8.50 38.98 15.35
C ASP A 341 7.66 40.18 14.86
N PRO A 342 7.74 41.36 15.50
CA PRO A 342 7.10 42.55 14.97
C PRO A 342 7.70 42.83 13.60
N PRO A 343 6.92 43.29 12.60
CA PRO A 343 7.50 43.76 11.36
C PRO A 343 8.54 44.84 11.71
N GLU A 344 9.77 44.68 11.25
CA GLU A 344 10.78 45.74 11.35
C GLU A 344 10.10 47.04 10.87
N SER A 345 10.02 48.03 11.76
CA SER A 345 9.48 49.34 11.42
C SER A 345 10.21 49.82 10.16
N PRO A 346 9.50 50.22 9.09
CA PRO A 346 10.18 50.69 7.88
C PRO A 346 11.09 51.83 8.30
N ALA A 347 12.39 51.61 8.15
CA ALA A 347 13.43 52.58 8.44
C ALA A 347 13.02 53.90 7.77
N GLN A 348 12.83 54.94 8.59
CA GLN A 348 12.61 56.30 8.11
C GLN A 348 13.72 56.64 7.12
N LEU A 349 13.35 56.72 5.84
CA LEU A 349 14.20 57.26 4.78
C LEU A 349 14.70 58.65 5.25
N PRO A 350 16.02 58.91 5.24
CA PRO A 350 16.53 60.21 5.64
C PRO A 350 15.99 61.27 4.68
N ALA A 351 15.37 62.30 5.26
CA ALA A 351 14.84 63.45 4.55
C ALA A 351 15.92 64.04 3.63
N ALA A 352 15.65 64.02 2.32
CA ALA A 352 16.47 64.66 1.32
C ALA A 352 16.58 66.15 1.65
N ARG A 353 17.80 66.59 1.95
CA ARG A 353 18.13 68.01 2.09
C ARG A 353 17.92 68.68 0.73
N SER A 354 17.10 69.72 0.75
CA SER A 354 16.88 70.67 -0.32
C SER A 354 18.16 71.46 -0.64
N GLU A 355 18.62 71.39 -1.89
CA GLU A 355 19.47 72.40 -2.50
C GLU A 355 18.77 72.91 -3.76
N SER A 356 18.31 74.17 -3.69
CA SER A 356 17.87 74.96 -4.84
C SER A 356 19.06 75.75 -5.40
N PRO A 357 19.14 75.99 -6.72
CA PRO A 357 20.03 77.00 -7.28
C PRO A 357 19.51 78.43 -7.08
#